data_AF-A0A523WH35-F1
#
_entry.id   AF-A0A523WH35-F1
#
_cell.length_a   1.000
_cell.length_b   1.000
_cell.length_c   1.000
_cell.angle_alpha   90.00
_cell.angle_beta   90.00
_cell.angle_gamma   90.00
#
_symmetry.space_group_name_H-M   'P 1'
#
loop_
_entity.id
_entity.type
_entity.pdbx_description
1 polymer ?
#
loop_
_entity_poly.entity_id
_entity_poly.type
_entity_poly.pdbx_seq_one_letter_code
_entity_poly.pdbx_strand_id
1 'polypeptide(L)'
;MIELFLVFVIFGFLGVLLVVMNKLLGPKRSNPTKESPFECGSPYLQDGINPFPLKYYLVAFLFLLFDIEVVFFFPWALVFKEIGITALIVMFAYIFILLIGFIYAWKKGAFQWER
;
A
#
# COMPACT_ATOMS: atom_id res chain seq x y z
N MET A 1 -2.13 18.19 -18.65
CA MET A 1 -0.82 17.84 -18.06
C MET A 1 -0.31 18.93 -17.11
N ILE A 2 -0.29 20.20 -17.56
CA ILE A 2 0.11 21.35 -16.71
C ILE A 2 -0.80 21.53 -15.49
N GLU A 3 -2.12 21.40 -15.65
CA GLU A 3 -3.08 21.50 -14.53
C GLU A 3 -2.82 20.44 -13.45
N LEU A 4 -2.56 19.20 -13.87
CA LEU A 4 -2.23 18.10 -12.96
C LEU A 4 -0.94 18.39 -12.19
N PHE A 5 0.07 18.90 -12.88
CA PHE A 5 1.35 19.32 -12.27
C PHE A 5 1.14 20.43 -11.23
N LEU A 6 0.34 21.44 -11.56
CA LEU A 6 0.01 22.54 -10.64
C LEU A 6 -0.71 22.04 -9.38
N VAL A 7 -1.66 21.11 -9.53
CA VAL A 7 -2.36 20.50 -8.40
C VAL A 7 -1.38 19.82 -7.45
N PHE A 8 -0.47 18.98 -7.95
CA PHE A 8 0.54 18.32 -7.10
C PHE A 8 1.44 19.33 -6.38
N VAL A 9 1.87 20.38 -7.06
CA VAL A 9 2.73 21.43 -6.47
C VAL A 9 1.99 22.19 -5.37
N ILE A 10 0.73 22.58 -5.62
CA ILE A 10 -0.07 23.33 -4.65
C ILE A 10 -0.34 22.50 -3.39
N PHE A 11 -0.76 21.25 -3.54
CA PHE A 11 -1.04 20.38 -2.39
C PHE A 11 0.23 19.98 -1.63
N GLY A 12 1.33 19.72 -2.35
CA GLY A 12 2.63 19.48 -1.73
C GLY A 12 3.11 20.69 -0.93
N PHE A 13 3.02 21.89 -1.51
CA PHE A 13 3.37 23.14 -0.84
C PHE A 13 2.48 23.40 0.36
N LEU A 14 1.16 23.20 0.23
CA LEU A 14 0.20 23.38 1.32
C LEU A 14 0.52 22.46 2.50
N GLY A 15 0.85 21.18 2.24
CA GLY A 15 1.25 20.24 3.29
C GLY A 15 2.48 20.72 4.07
N VAL A 16 3.52 21.18 3.35
CA VAL A 16 4.73 21.73 3.98
C VAL A 16 4.41 23.01 4.76
N LEU A 17 3.62 23.91 4.18
CA LEU A 17 3.23 25.17 4.80
C LEU A 17 2.51 24.93 6.13
N LEU A 18 1.55 23.99 6.19
CA LEU A 18 0.81 23.67 7.41
C LEU A 18 1.72 23.12 8.52
N VAL A 19 2.68 22.26 8.18
CA VAL A 19 3.67 21.74 9.15
C VAL A 19 4.56 22.87 9.68
N VAL A 20 5.02 23.76 8.80
CA VAL A 20 5.84 24.93 9.20
C VAL A 20 5.04 25.89 10.08
N MET A 21 3.79 26.19 9.70
CA MET A 21 2.90 27.04 10.49
C MET A 21 2.65 26.45 11.88
N ASN A 22 2.40 25.14 12.00
CA ASN A 22 2.25 24.48 13.30
C ASN A 22 3.53 24.60 14.15
N LYS A 23 4.71 24.45 13.55
CA LYS A 23 5.99 24.59 14.26
C LYS A 23 6.27 26.02 14.74
N LEU A 24 5.79 27.03 14.01
CA LEU A 24 5.98 28.45 14.34
C LEU A 24 4.92 28.98 15.33
N LEU A 25 3.65 28.65 15.10
CA LEU A 25 2.51 29.17 15.85
C LEU A 25 2.06 28.25 17.01
N GLY A 26 2.41 26.97 16.96
CA GLY A 26 1.97 25.97 17.94
C GLY A 26 2.65 26.12 19.31
N PRO A 27 1.93 25.86 20.41
CA PRO A 27 2.48 25.94 21.75
C PRO A 27 3.56 24.86 21.98
N LYS A 28 4.78 25.30 22.28
CA LYS A 28 5.92 24.42 22.57
C LYS A 28 5.96 24.09 24.06
N ARG A 29 5.33 22.98 24.45
CA ARG A 29 5.42 22.39 25.79
C ARG A 29 6.03 21.01 25.67
N SER A 30 7.36 20.94 25.78
CA SER A 30 8.09 19.68 25.84
C SER A 30 8.29 19.28 27.31
N ASN A 31 8.10 18.02 27.61
CA ASN A 31 8.32 17.41 28.93
C ASN A 31 8.92 16.03 28.67
N PRO A 32 9.96 15.57 29.39
CA PRO A 32 10.52 14.23 29.23
C PRO A 32 9.47 13.12 29.23
N THR A 33 8.40 13.23 30.03
CA THR A 33 7.28 12.25 30.04
C THR A 33 6.37 12.33 28.81
N LYS A 34 6.31 13.50 28.14
CA LYS A 34 5.52 13.68 26.91
C LYS A 34 6.28 13.17 25.67
N GLU A 35 7.59 13.22 25.71
CA GLU A 35 8.48 12.76 24.63
C GLU A 35 8.80 11.25 24.75
N SER A 36 8.44 10.61 25.86
CA SER A 36 8.61 9.15 26.03
C SER A 36 7.45 8.36 25.40
N PRO A 37 7.71 7.17 24.83
CA PRO A 37 6.65 6.25 24.38
C PRO A 37 5.65 5.93 25.51
N PHE A 38 4.39 5.79 25.14
CA PHE A 38 3.33 5.44 26.08
C PHE A 38 3.32 3.93 26.37
N GLU A 39 3.51 3.54 27.63
CA GLU A 39 3.65 2.14 28.08
C GLU A 39 2.70 1.80 29.25
N CYS A 40 1.52 2.44 29.32
CA CYS A 40 0.52 2.23 30.39
C CYS A 40 1.06 2.38 31.84
N GLY A 41 2.16 3.11 32.05
CA GLY A 41 2.79 3.32 33.36
C GLY A 41 3.95 2.36 33.68
N SER A 42 4.29 1.43 32.78
CA SER A 42 5.52 0.63 32.86
C SER A 42 6.70 1.40 32.26
N PRO A 43 7.94 1.23 32.77
CA PRO A 43 9.12 1.66 32.03
C PRO A 43 9.18 0.94 30.68
N TYR A 44 9.66 1.65 29.65
CA TYR A 44 9.91 1.07 28.32
C TYR A 44 10.92 -0.06 28.45
N LEU A 45 10.47 -1.29 28.22
CA LEU A 45 11.23 -2.53 28.44
C LEU A 45 11.63 -3.22 27.12
N GLN A 46 11.48 -2.56 25.97
CA GLN A 46 11.67 -3.18 24.67
C GLN A 46 12.98 -2.76 24.01
N ASP A 47 14.08 -3.42 24.35
CA ASP A 47 15.31 -3.38 23.55
C ASP A 47 15.31 -4.56 22.55
N GLY A 48 14.81 -4.33 21.34
CA GLY A 48 14.97 -5.30 20.25
C GLY A 48 13.90 -5.28 19.15
N ILE A 49 14.28 -5.81 17.97
CA ILE A 49 13.35 -6.11 16.88
C ILE A 49 12.66 -7.43 17.23
N ASN A 50 11.37 -7.39 17.53
CA ASN A 50 10.59 -8.61 17.70
C ASN A 50 10.49 -9.34 16.35
N PRO A 51 10.56 -10.69 16.34
CA PRO A 51 10.30 -11.45 15.12
C PRO A 51 8.88 -11.16 14.63
N PHE A 52 8.77 -10.59 13.43
CA PHE A 52 7.49 -10.34 12.80
C PHE A 52 6.90 -11.65 12.25
N PRO A 53 5.59 -11.91 12.42
CA PRO A 53 4.94 -13.06 11.82
C PRO A 53 5.09 -13.07 10.28
N LEU A 54 5.45 -14.22 9.71
CA LEU A 54 5.61 -14.42 8.25
C LEU A 54 4.34 -14.06 7.46
N LYS A 55 3.18 -14.12 8.11
CA LYS A 55 1.86 -13.74 7.61
C LYS A 55 1.81 -12.36 6.95
N TYR A 56 2.46 -11.36 7.52
CA TYR A 56 2.51 -10.01 6.94
C TYR A 56 3.28 -9.98 5.62
N TYR A 57 4.37 -10.74 5.54
CA TYR A 57 5.15 -10.89 4.32
C TYR A 57 4.33 -11.59 3.23
N LEU A 58 3.61 -12.67 3.56
CA LEU A 58 2.78 -13.38 2.58
C LEU A 58 1.73 -12.47 1.93
N VAL A 59 1.08 -11.60 2.71
CA VAL A 59 0.12 -10.63 2.17
C VAL A 59 0.80 -9.57 1.32
N ALA A 60 1.95 -9.04 1.72
CA ALA A 60 2.70 -8.07 0.91
C ALA A 60 3.14 -8.66 -0.44
N PHE A 61 3.63 -9.91 -0.43
CA PHE A 61 4.01 -10.61 -1.66
C PHE A 61 2.82 -10.89 -2.57
N LEU A 62 1.69 -11.30 -1.98
CA LEU A 62 0.47 -11.56 -2.74
C LEU A 62 -0.10 -10.26 -3.34
N PHE A 63 -0.05 -9.15 -2.58
CA PHE A 63 -0.41 -7.83 -3.07
C PHE A 63 0.47 -7.39 -4.24
N LEU A 64 1.80 -7.48 -4.09
CA LEU A 64 2.75 -7.15 -5.15
C LEU A 64 2.48 -7.97 -6.43
N LEU A 65 2.26 -9.28 -6.26
CA LEU A 65 1.96 -10.17 -7.38
C LEU A 65 0.67 -9.71 -8.08
N PHE A 66 -0.44 -9.55 -7.37
CA PHE A 66 -1.70 -9.11 -8.00
C PHE A 66 -1.63 -7.70 -8.59
N ASP A 67 -0.89 -6.78 -7.99
CA ASP A 67 -0.74 -5.41 -8.49
C ASP A 67 -0.03 -5.38 -9.85
N ILE A 68 1.07 -6.14 -9.98
CA ILE A 68 1.79 -6.30 -11.26
C ILE A 68 0.87 -6.91 -12.33
N GLU A 69 0.04 -7.89 -11.96
CA GLU A 69 -0.85 -8.55 -12.91
C GLU A 69 -1.96 -7.61 -13.42
N VAL A 70 -2.43 -6.67 -12.58
CA VAL A 70 -3.41 -5.64 -12.98
C VAL A 70 -2.75 -4.59 -13.90
N VAL A 71 -1.46 -4.28 -13.73
CA VAL A 71 -0.75 -3.37 -14.63
C VAL A 71 -0.80 -3.86 -16.09
N PHE A 72 -0.83 -5.18 -16.33
CA PHE A 72 -0.97 -5.74 -17.69
C PHE A 72 -2.35 -5.54 -18.32
N PHE A 73 -3.37 -5.16 -17.54
CA PHE A 73 -4.69 -4.85 -18.11
C PHE A 73 -4.65 -3.56 -18.94
N PHE A 74 -3.75 -2.62 -18.61
CA PHE A 74 -3.61 -1.36 -19.35
C PHE A 74 -3.14 -1.55 -20.80
N PRO A 75 -1.99 -2.18 -21.10
CA PRO A 75 -1.56 -2.37 -22.48
C PRO A 75 -2.56 -3.19 -23.28
N TRP A 76 -3.16 -4.22 -22.67
CA TRP A 76 -4.23 -4.99 -23.30
C TRP A 76 -5.43 -4.11 -23.70
N ALA A 77 -5.92 -3.26 -22.77
CA ALA A 77 -7.05 -2.38 -23.03
C ALA A 77 -6.75 -1.34 -24.12
N LEU A 78 -5.49 -0.88 -24.21
CA LEU A 78 -5.05 0.05 -25.25
C LEU A 78 -5.08 -0.58 -26.65
N VAL A 79 -4.62 -1.83 -26.80
CA VAL A 79 -4.53 -2.52 -28.10
C VAL A 79 -5.79 -3.31 -28.47
N PHE A 80 -6.78 -3.40 -27.56
CA PHE A 80 -7.99 -4.19 -27.75
C PHE A 80 -8.72 -3.87 -29.05
N LYS A 81 -8.80 -2.58 -29.44
CA LYS A 81 -9.47 -2.15 -30.68
C LYS A 81 -8.77 -2.62 -31.94
N GLU A 82 -7.45 -2.82 -31.90
CA GLU A 82 -6.64 -3.24 -33.06
C GLU A 82 -6.70 -4.76 -33.25
N ILE A 83 -6.69 -5.52 -32.14
CA ILE A 83 -6.63 -6.98 -32.15
C ILE A 83 -8.02 -7.63 -32.14
N GLY A 84 -9.02 -6.96 -31.55
CA GLY A 84 -10.41 -7.43 -31.51
C GLY A 84 -10.62 -8.70 -30.66
N ILE A 85 -11.35 -9.67 -31.20
CA ILE A 85 -11.80 -10.88 -30.46
C ILE A 85 -10.63 -11.71 -29.94
N THR A 86 -9.51 -11.77 -30.66
CA THR A 86 -8.33 -12.52 -30.23
C THR A 86 -7.77 -11.97 -28.91
N ALA A 87 -7.75 -10.64 -28.75
CA ALA A 87 -7.34 -10.02 -27.50
C ALA A 87 -8.30 -10.35 -26.35
N LEU A 88 -9.60 -10.47 -26.63
CA LEU A 88 -10.58 -10.89 -25.63
C LEU A 88 -10.31 -12.30 -25.12
N ILE A 89 -10.05 -13.26 -26.02
CA ILE A 89 -9.75 -14.65 -25.67
C ILE A 89 -8.47 -14.73 -24.82
N VAL A 90 -7.41 -14.02 -25.24
CA VAL A 90 -6.14 -13.98 -24.50
C VAL A 90 -6.35 -13.42 -23.09
N MET A 91 -7.15 -12.35 -22.95
CA MET A 91 -7.44 -11.76 -21.65
C MET A 91 -8.25 -12.67 -20.74
N PHE A 92 -9.24 -13.39 -21.30
CA PHE A 92 -9.99 -14.38 -20.55
C PHE A 92 -9.08 -15.52 -20.06
N ALA A 93 -8.18 -16.01 -20.91
CA ALA A 93 -7.20 -17.02 -20.51
C ALA A 93 -6.27 -16.50 -19.40
N TYR A 94 -5.81 -15.25 -19.51
CA TYR A 94 -4.98 -14.60 -18.50
C TYR A 94 -5.70 -14.45 -17.15
N ILE A 95 -6.93 -13.92 -17.13
CA ILE A 95 -7.75 -13.81 -15.92
C ILE A 95 -8.01 -15.19 -15.30
N PHE A 96 -8.23 -16.20 -16.14
CA PHE A 96 -8.44 -17.57 -15.66
C PHE A 96 -7.21 -18.11 -14.91
N ILE A 97 -6.00 -17.86 -15.41
CA ILE A 97 -4.75 -18.23 -14.72
C ILE A 97 -4.62 -17.49 -13.39
N LEU A 98 -4.95 -16.19 -13.35
CA LEU A 98 -4.95 -15.40 -12.11
C LEU A 98 -5.93 -15.94 -11.07
N LEU A 99 -7.14 -16.31 -11.50
CA LEU A 99 -8.16 -16.90 -10.64
C LEU A 99 -7.67 -18.22 -10.02
N ILE A 100 -6.97 -19.07 -10.78
CA ILE A 100 -6.39 -20.31 -10.25
C ILE A 100 -5.37 -19.99 -9.15
N GLY A 101 -4.45 -19.05 -9.38
CA GLY A 101 -3.47 -18.61 -8.39
C GLY A 101 -4.12 -18.05 -7.12
N PHE A 102 -5.16 -17.22 -7.30
CA PHE A 102 -5.95 -16.66 -6.20
C PHE A 102 -6.65 -17.73 -5.36
N ILE A 103 -7.34 -18.67 -6.01
CA ILE A 103 -8.04 -19.77 -5.33
C ILE A 103 -7.03 -20.66 -4.57
N TYR A 104 -5.85 -20.89 -5.14
CA TYR A 104 -4.78 -21.63 -4.48
C TYR A 104 -4.29 -20.92 -3.22
N ALA A 105 -4.00 -19.61 -3.32
CA ALA A 105 -3.57 -18.80 -2.17
C ALA A 105 -4.63 -18.77 -1.06
N TRP A 106 -5.91 -18.66 -1.44
CA TRP A 106 -7.02 -18.75 -0.50
C TRP A 106 -7.04 -20.10 0.22
N LYS A 107 -7.00 -21.22 -0.53
CA LYS A 107 -7.01 -22.57 0.06
C LYS A 107 -5.83 -22.82 0.99
N LYS A 108 -4.67 -22.19 0.76
CA LYS A 108 -3.51 -22.23 1.64
C LYS A 108 -3.60 -21.35 2.89
N GLY A 109 -4.70 -20.62 3.07
CA GLY A 109 -4.90 -19.78 4.25
C GLY A 109 -4.07 -18.50 4.23
N ALA A 110 -3.66 -18.00 3.06
CA ALA A 110 -2.89 -16.76 2.94
C ALA A 110 -3.61 -15.54 3.56
N PHE A 111 -4.94 -15.62 3.71
CA PHE A 111 -5.79 -14.57 4.28
C PHE A 111 -6.30 -14.88 5.69
N GLN A 112 -5.84 -15.96 6.33
CA GLN A 112 -6.30 -16.35 7.65
C GLN A 112 -5.51 -15.62 8.75
N TRP A 113 -6.20 -14.79 9.51
CA TRP A 113 -5.68 -14.17 10.73
C TRP A 113 -6.00 -15.02 11.96
N GLU A 114 -4.98 -15.28 12.77
CA GLU A 114 -5.17 -15.76 14.13
C GLU A 114 -5.88 -14.66 14.91
N ARG A 115 -6.85 -15.04 15.74
CA ARG A 115 -7.39 -14.16 16.77
C ARG A 115 -6.40 -14.06 17.92
#